data_AF-A0A562SEQ5-F1
#
_entry.id   AF-A0A562SEQ5-F1
#
_cell.length_a   1.000
_cell.length_b   1.000
_cell.length_c   1.000
_cell.angle_alpha   90.00
_cell.angle_beta   90.00
_cell.angle_gamma   90.00
#
_symmetry.space_group_name_H-M   'P 1'
#
loop_
_entity.id
_entity.type
_entity.pdbx_description
1 polymer ?
#
loop_
_entity_poly.entity_id
_entity_poly.type
_entity_poly.pdbx_seq_one_letter_code
_entity_poly.pdbx_strand_id
1 'polypeptide(L)'
;MRFGPALVCSFVVSACVGGSQNPRLESVYVGQPSSDFFLKYGPPAQVIGFEPVPPGTDPITVTQNDPKELVYYWSSNNRKTDFVKGLEAPEKSCDLAILTKADGKILRIEVQTTSGSVQDARAYCQSIIE
;
A
#
# COMPACT_ATOMS: atom_id res chain seq x y z
N MET A 1 -25.60 59.28 -1.32
CA MET A 1 -25.72 58.02 -0.56
C MET A 1 -25.18 56.91 -1.43
N ARG A 2 -23.96 56.44 -1.16
CA ARG A 2 -23.23 55.46 -1.98
C ARG A 2 -23.42 54.06 -1.39
N PHE A 3 -23.93 53.15 -2.20
CA PHE A 3 -24.04 51.72 -1.90
C PHE A 3 -22.75 50.99 -2.29
N GLY A 4 -22.31 50.05 -1.43
CA GLY A 4 -21.35 48.98 -1.75
C GLY A 4 -20.25 48.78 -0.68
N PRO A 5 -19.69 47.56 -0.50
CA PRO A 5 -19.86 46.35 -1.31
C PRO A 5 -20.39 45.12 -0.54
N ALA A 6 -20.98 44.20 -1.31
CA ALA A 6 -21.43 42.89 -0.91
C ALA A 6 -20.25 41.99 -0.50
N LEU A 7 -20.43 41.27 0.60
CA LEU A 7 -19.55 40.24 1.11
C LEU A 7 -19.48 39.09 0.10
N VAL A 8 -18.39 38.98 -0.65
CA VAL A 8 -18.17 37.88 -1.60
C VAL A 8 -17.81 36.62 -0.82
N CYS A 9 -18.62 35.58 -1.01
CA CYS A 9 -18.48 34.24 -0.47
C CYS A 9 -17.07 33.68 -0.67
N SER A 10 -16.34 33.48 0.42
CA SER A 10 -15.20 32.56 0.42
C SER A 10 -15.74 31.14 0.51
N PHE A 11 -15.95 30.51 -0.65
CA PHE A 11 -16.09 29.06 -0.74
C PHE A 11 -14.73 28.45 -0.41
N VAL A 12 -14.55 28.05 0.85
CA VAL A 12 -13.48 27.13 1.22
C VAL A 12 -13.89 25.77 0.66
N VAL A 13 -13.45 25.47 -0.56
CA VAL A 13 -13.52 24.11 -1.11
C VAL A 13 -12.55 23.28 -0.29
N SER A 14 -13.03 22.76 0.83
CA SER A 14 -12.36 21.71 1.58
C SER A 14 -12.40 20.46 0.70
N ALA A 15 -11.41 20.32 -0.17
CA ALA A 15 -11.14 19.10 -0.90
C ALA A 15 -10.60 18.05 0.09
N CYS A 16 -11.47 17.57 0.98
CA CYS A 16 -11.28 16.29 1.64
C CYS A 16 -11.58 15.22 0.58
N VAL A 17 -10.64 15.01 -0.34
CA VAL A 17 -10.59 13.78 -1.14
C VAL A 17 -10.21 12.68 -0.15
N GLY A 18 -11.22 12.18 0.55
CA GLY A 18 -11.17 11.00 1.40
C GLY A 18 -10.90 9.79 0.52
N GLY A 19 -9.62 9.56 0.25
CA GLY A 19 -9.11 8.29 -0.22
C GLY A 19 -7.86 8.03 0.60
N SER A 20 -7.98 7.24 1.66
CA SER A 20 -6.82 6.64 2.35
C SER A 20 -6.15 5.65 1.39
N GLN A 21 -5.60 6.15 0.28
CA GLN A 21 -4.73 5.37 -0.59
C GLN A 21 -3.37 5.34 0.06
N ASN A 22 -2.98 4.15 0.51
CA ASN A 22 -1.61 3.86 0.90
C ASN A 22 -0.64 4.41 -0.16
N PRO A 23 0.44 5.10 0.23
CA PRO A 23 1.30 5.78 -0.71
C PRO A 23 2.08 4.74 -1.51
N ARG A 24 2.19 4.99 -2.82
CA ARG A 24 2.98 4.14 -3.71
C ARG A 24 4.47 4.35 -3.48
N LEU A 25 5.18 3.24 -3.44
CA LEU A 25 6.63 3.18 -3.41
C LEU A 25 7.15 3.02 -4.84
N GLU A 26 7.92 4.00 -5.29
CA GLU A 26 8.67 3.88 -6.54
C GLU A 26 9.89 3.00 -6.27
N SER A 27 10.08 1.96 -7.07
CA SER A 27 11.19 1.02 -6.92
C SER A 27 11.50 0.34 -8.25
N VAL A 28 12.77 -0.03 -8.45
CA VAL A 28 13.25 -0.75 -9.64
C VAL A 28 12.60 -2.12 -9.83
N TYR A 29 12.00 -2.68 -8.77
CA TYR A 29 11.31 -3.96 -8.80
C TYR A 29 9.94 -3.90 -9.49
N VAL A 30 9.36 -2.71 -9.70
CA VAL A 30 8.10 -2.59 -10.45
C VAL A 30 8.32 -3.05 -11.89
N GLY A 31 7.51 -4.03 -12.33
CA GLY A 31 7.64 -4.69 -13.62
C GLY A 31 8.56 -5.92 -13.62
N GLN A 32 9.32 -6.15 -12.55
CA GLN A 32 10.17 -7.34 -12.38
C GLN A 32 9.41 -8.50 -11.70
N PRO A 33 9.89 -9.75 -11.83
CA PRO A 33 9.39 -10.88 -11.06
C PRO A 33 9.45 -10.59 -9.54
N SER A 34 8.38 -10.90 -8.81
CA SER A 34 8.35 -10.72 -7.36
C SER A 34 9.39 -11.57 -6.63
N SER A 35 9.83 -12.68 -7.23
CA SER A 35 10.95 -13.48 -6.74
C SER A 35 12.22 -12.66 -6.55
N ASP A 36 12.50 -11.71 -7.44
CA ASP A 36 13.75 -10.93 -7.39
C ASP A 36 13.76 -10.00 -6.18
N PHE A 37 12.60 -9.43 -5.85
CA PHE A 37 12.39 -8.69 -4.62
C PHE A 37 12.59 -9.60 -3.39
N PHE A 38 11.92 -10.75 -3.35
CA PHE A 38 11.98 -11.66 -2.20
C PHE A 38 13.34 -12.34 -2.02
N LEU A 39 14.13 -12.48 -3.08
CA LEU A 39 15.52 -12.94 -3.01
C LEU A 39 16.41 -11.91 -2.32
N LYS A 40 16.21 -10.60 -2.56
CA LYS A 40 16.99 -9.54 -1.90
C LYS A 40 16.51 -9.26 -0.47
N TYR A 41 15.20 -9.17 -0.27
CA TYR A 41 14.60 -8.65 0.97
C TYR A 41 13.94 -9.72 1.85
N GLY A 42 13.98 -10.98 1.42
CA GLY A 42 13.40 -12.10 2.15
C GLY A 42 11.93 -12.36 1.80
N PRO A 43 11.38 -13.47 2.30
CA PRO A 43 10.05 -13.92 1.92
C PRO A 43 8.94 -13.00 2.44
N PRO A 44 7.77 -12.99 1.78
CA PRO A 44 6.59 -12.30 2.28
C PRO A 44 6.09 -12.96 3.57
N ALA A 45 5.50 -12.16 4.47
CA ALA A 45 4.86 -12.65 5.68
C ALA A 45 3.52 -13.33 5.39
N GLN A 46 2.79 -12.83 4.39
CA GLN A 46 1.48 -13.35 3.99
C GLN A 46 1.27 -13.13 2.48
N VAL A 47 0.47 -14.01 1.87
CA VAL A 47 0.04 -13.90 0.48
C VAL A 47 -1.47 -14.08 0.43
N ILE A 48 -2.17 -13.20 -0.29
CA ILE A 48 -3.61 -13.31 -0.55
C ILE A 48 -3.90 -13.18 -2.04
N GLY A 49 -4.97 -13.83 -2.50
CA GLY A 49 -5.52 -13.57 -3.82
C GLY A 49 -6.18 -12.19 -3.85
N PHE A 50 -5.84 -11.37 -4.84
CA PHE A 50 -6.54 -10.14 -5.13
C PHE A 50 -7.71 -10.44 -6.06
N GLU A 51 -8.92 -10.09 -5.61
CA GLU A 51 -10.15 -10.30 -6.36
C GLU A 51 -10.83 -8.94 -6.53
N PRO A 52 -10.64 -8.25 -7.66
CA PRO A 52 -11.35 -7.01 -7.91
C PRO A 52 -12.84 -7.35 -8.11
N VAL A 53 -13.68 -7.03 -7.12
CA VAL A 53 -15.13 -7.10 -7.28
C VAL A 53 -15.56 -5.95 -8.19
N PRO A 54 -16.07 -6.20 -9.42
CA PRO A 54 -16.49 -5.13 -10.30
C PRO A 54 -17.69 -4.39 -9.67
N PRO A 55 -17.74 -3.05 -9.75
CA PRO A 55 -18.86 -2.27 -9.20
C PRO A 55 -20.20 -2.77 -9.76
N GLY A 56 -21.16 -3.04 -8.88
CA GLY A 56 -22.50 -3.51 -9.27
C GLY A 56 -22.64 -5.04 -9.42
N THR A 57 -21.61 -5.81 -9.07
CA THR A 57 -21.65 -7.28 -9.11
C THR A 57 -21.83 -7.85 -7.71
N ASP A 58 -22.74 -8.81 -7.54
CA ASP A 58 -22.89 -9.53 -6.27
C ASP A 58 -21.66 -10.44 -6.06
N PRO A 59 -20.87 -10.24 -4.98
CA PRO A 59 -19.67 -11.02 -4.70
C PRO A 59 -19.91 -12.54 -4.68
N ILE A 60 -21.15 -12.98 -4.44
CA ILE A 60 -21.52 -14.39 -4.34
C ILE A 60 -21.65 -15.05 -5.73
N THR A 61 -21.89 -14.27 -6.78
CA THR A 61 -22.25 -14.80 -8.12
C THR A 61 -21.11 -14.78 -9.15
N VAL A 62 -19.97 -14.20 -8.80
CA VAL A 62 -18.83 -14.07 -9.72
C VAL A 62 -18.15 -15.43 -9.90
N THR A 63 -18.40 -16.08 -11.04
CA THR A 63 -17.69 -17.30 -11.43
C THR A 63 -16.29 -16.93 -11.91
N GLN A 64 -15.26 -17.34 -11.17
CA GLN A 64 -13.88 -16.94 -11.39
C GLN A 64 -13.22 -17.75 -12.51
N ASN A 65 -12.79 -17.06 -13.57
CA ASN A 65 -12.04 -17.62 -14.69
C ASN A 65 -10.89 -16.67 -15.05
N ASP A 66 -9.83 -16.60 -14.25
CA ASP A 66 -8.49 -16.16 -14.70
C ASP A 66 -7.46 -16.22 -13.56
N PRO A 67 -6.14 -16.23 -13.87
CA PRO A 67 -5.10 -16.39 -12.88
C PRO A 67 -5.06 -15.16 -11.97
N LYS A 68 -5.25 -15.42 -10.68
CA LYS A 68 -5.45 -14.40 -9.65
C LYS A 68 -4.22 -13.50 -9.55
N GLU A 69 -4.43 -12.19 -9.60
CA GLU A 69 -3.45 -11.24 -9.08
C GLU A 69 -3.21 -11.58 -7.60
N LEU A 70 -1.98 -11.41 -7.12
CA LEU A 70 -1.63 -11.73 -5.74
C LEU A 70 -1.17 -10.47 -5.02
N VAL A 71 -1.61 -10.31 -3.77
CA VAL A 71 -1.02 -9.32 -2.86
C VAL A 71 -0.12 -10.05 -1.88
N TYR A 72 1.15 -9.65 -1.89
CA TYR A 72 2.13 -10.10 -0.92
C TYR A 72 2.31 -9.02 0.15
N TYR A 73 2.12 -9.39 1.41
CA TYR A 73 2.44 -8.53 2.53
C TYR A 73 3.84 -8.85 3.03
N TRP A 74 4.70 -7.85 3.02
CA TRP A 74 6.09 -7.95 3.46
C TRP A 74 6.39 -6.90 4.54
N SER A 75 7.29 -7.22 5.45
CA SER A 75 7.75 -6.29 6.48
C SER A 75 9.26 -6.37 6.57
N SER A 76 9.93 -5.23 6.74
CA SER A 76 11.37 -5.17 7.01
C SER A 76 11.74 -5.86 8.32
N ASN A 77 10.77 -5.96 9.23
CA ASN A 77 10.96 -6.58 10.52
C ASN A 77 10.35 -7.98 10.48
N ASN A 78 11.17 -8.97 10.79
CA ASN A 78 10.68 -10.32 10.89
C ASN A 78 9.94 -10.48 12.22
N ARG A 79 8.67 -10.05 12.25
CA ARG A 79 7.82 -10.12 13.45
C ARG A 79 7.81 -11.51 14.08
N LYS A 80 7.96 -12.60 13.29
CA LYS A 80 8.03 -13.97 13.83
C LYS A 80 9.24 -14.19 14.75
N THR A 81 10.37 -13.52 14.54
CA THR A 81 11.55 -13.63 15.42
C THR A 81 11.57 -12.62 16.56
N ASP A 82 10.93 -11.46 16.39
CA ASP A 82 10.90 -10.41 17.42
C ASP A 82 10.09 -10.86 18.66
N PHE A 83 8.92 -11.49 18.44
CA PHE A 83 8.13 -12.07 19.53
C PHE A 83 8.81 -13.24 20.24
N VAL A 84 9.72 -13.96 19.56
CA VAL A 84 10.43 -15.12 20.13
C VAL A 84 11.61 -14.70 20.99
N LYS A 85 12.23 -13.55 20.71
CA LYS A 85 13.42 -13.08 21.43
C LYS A 85 13.12 -12.14 22.60
N GLY A 86 11.85 -11.79 22.84
CA GLY A 86 11.49 -10.81 23.87
C GLY A 86 12.12 -9.43 23.62
N LEU A 87 12.52 -9.15 22.37
CA LEU A 87 13.02 -7.85 21.96
C LEU A 87 11.83 -6.94 21.74
N GLU A 88 11.88 -5.72 22.26
CA GLU A 88 10.88 -4.70 21.96
C GLU A 88 10.72 -4.59 20.44
N ALA A 89 9.47 -4.57 19.98
CA ALA A 89 9.20 -4.40 18.56
C ALA A 89 9.90 -3.10 18.12
N PRO A 90 10.74 -3.14 17.07
CA PRO A 90 11.41 -1.95 16.57
C PRO A 90 10.42 -0.81 16.35
N GLU A 91 10.82 0.40 16.77
CA GLU A 91 9.98 1.61 16.77
C GLU A 91 9.46 1.96 15.36
N LYS A 92 10.13 1.47 14.31
CA LYS A 92 9.74 1.63 12.91
C LYS A 92 9.86 0.32 12.14
N SER A 93 8.83 0.02 11.35
CA SER A 93 8.82 -1.03 10.31
C SER A 93 8.55 -0.40 8.96
N CYS A 94 9.14 -0.97 7.91
CA CYS A 94 8.64 -0.76 6.55
C CYS A 94 7.73 -1.94 6.21
N ASP A 95 6.43 -1.66 6.20
CA ASP A 95 5.41 -2.64 5.83
C ASP A 95 4.91 -2.35 4.41
N LEU A 96 4.85 -3.37 3.56
CA LEU A 96 4.54 -3.24 2.14
C LEU A 96 3.41 -4.20 1.76
N ALA A 97 2.53 -3.72 0.88
CA ALA A 97 1.65 -4.56 0.07
C ALA A 97 2.15 -4.51 -1.38
N ILE A 98 2.55 -5.66 -1.91
CA ILE A 98 3.10 -5.81 -3.24
C ILE A 98 2.07 -6.54 -4.08
N LEU A 99 1.45 -5.83 -5.03
CA LEU A 99 0.52 -6.45 -5.97
C LEU A 99 1.30 -7.01 -7.16
N THR A 100 0.98 -8.23 -7.56
CA THR A 100 1.55 -8.86 -8.75
C THR A 100 0.47 -9.29 -9.73
N LYS A 101 0.85 -9.33 -11.01
CA LYS A 101 0.11 -10.07 -12.03
C LYS A 101 0.18 -11.58 -11.78
N ALA A 102 -0.68 -12.29 -12.49
CA ALA A 102 -0.64 -13.74 -12.67
C ALA A 102 0.71 -14.29 -13.12
N ASP A 103 1.46 -13.56 -13.96
CA ASP A 103 2.80 -13.96 -14.43
C ASP A 103 3.90 -13.69 -13.38
N GLY A 104 3.52 -13.30 -12.16
CA GLY A 104 4.42 -13.08 -11.04
C GLY A 104 5.12 -11.73 -11.04
N LYS A 105 4.88 -10.86 -12.03
CA LYS A 105 5.50 -9.52 -12.08
C LYS A 105 4.83 -8.54 -11.15
N ILE A 106 5.63 -7.72 -10.49
CA ILE A 106 5.15 -6.65 -9.61
C ILE A 106 4.47 -5.56 -10.44
N LEU A 107 3.22 -5.26 -10.08
CA LEU A 107 2.43 -4.16 -10.64
C LEU A 107 2.64 -2.86 -9.88
N ARG A 108 2.62 -2.95 -8.55
CA ARG A 108 2.78 -1.82 -7.65
C ARG A 108 3.22 -2.29 -6.28
N ILE A 109 3.86 -1.37 -5.56
CA ILE A 109 4.23 -1.53 -4.17
C ILE A 109 3.60 -0.38 -3.38
N GLU A 110 2.87 -0.69 -2.33
CA GLU A 110 2.16 0.28 -1.49
C GLU A 110 2.63 0.14 -0.04
N VAL A 111 3.06 1.26 0.56
CA VAL A 111 3.46 1.27 1.95
C VAL A 111 2.23 1.18 2.85
N GLN A 112 2.23 0.21 3.75
CA GLN A 112 1.20 0.05 4.76
C GLN A 112 1.62 0.82 6.01
N THR A 113 0.70 1.61 6.57
CA THR A 113 0.92 2.26 7.86
C THR A 113 -0.36 2.23 8.68
N THR A 114 -0.26 1.83 9.96
CA THR A 114 -1.40 1.81 10.89
C THR A 114 -1.37 2.99 11.85
N SER A 115 -0.29 3.78 11.87
CA SER A 115 -0.12 4.92 12.76
C SER A 115 1.03 5.81 12.27
N GLY A 116 0.77 7.11 12.10
CA GLY A 116 1.80 8.11 11.80
C GLY A 116 1.60 8.82 10.45
N SER A 117 2.55 9.71 10.14
CA SER A 117 2.62 10.41 8.85
C SER A 117 2.88 9.42 7.72
N VAL A 118 1.95 9.38 6.76
CA VAL A 118 2.04 8.54 5.55
C VAL A 118 3.33 8.84 4.76
N GLN A 119 3.76 10.09 4.75
CA GLN A 119 4.95 10.57 4.08
C GLN A 119 6.23 10.04 4.75
N ASP A 120 6.26 9.99 6.09
CA ASP A 120 7.42 9.51 6.84
C ASP A 120 7.60 8.01 6.66
N ALA A 121 6.49 7.24 6.68
CA ALA A 121 6.51 5.81 6.40
C ALA A 121 7.01 5.53 4.98
N ARG A 122 6.57 6.34 4.00
CA ARG A 122 7.06 6.25 2.62
C ARG A 122 8.57 6.53 2.53
N ALA A 123 9.03 7.64 3.10
CA ALA A 123 10.44 8.00 3.08
C ALA A 123 11.33 6.93 3.75
N TYR A 124 10.86 6.36 4.86
CA TYR A 124 11.54 5.27 5.53
C TYR A 124 11.62 4.01 4.65
N CYS A 125 10.50 3.58 4.07
CA CYS A 125 10.50 2.46 3.13
C CYS A 125 11.40 2.67 1.92
N GLN A 126 11.45 3.89 1.37
CA GLN A 126 12.35 4.27 0.28
C GLN A 126 13.83 4.19 0.66
N SER A 127 14.16 4.34 1.95
CA SER A 127 15.55 4.19 2.41
C SER A 127 15.99 2.73 2.54
N ILE A 128 15.04 1.79 2.61
CA ILE A 128 15.32 0.35 2.75
C ILE A 128 15.28 -0.33 1.37
N ILE A 129 14.31 0.06 0.55
CA ILE A 129 14.07 -0.51 -0.77
C ILE A 129 14.58 0.47 -1.82
N GLU A 130 15.60 0.03 -2.54
CA GLU A 130 16.20 0.76 -3.66
C GLU A 130 15.41 0.55 -4.97
#